data_AF-A0A5U2F5R9-F1
#
_entry.id   AF-A0A5U2F5R9-F1
#
_cell.length_a   1.000
_cell.length_b   1.000
_cell.length_c   1.000
_cell.angle_alpha   90.00
_cell.angle_beta   90.00
_cell.angle_gamma   90.00
#
_symmetry.space_group_name_H-M   'P 1'
#
loop_
_entity.id
_entity.type
_entity.pdbx_description
1 polymer ?
#
loop_
_entity_poly.entity_id
_entity_poly.type
_entity_poly.pdbx_seq_one_letter_code
_entity_poly.pdbx_strand_id
1 'polypeptide(L)' 'MPISLRLWQIFFIILPAGILTGYLVRRLELSTFYQTLLTAIVSILLMFMLSFINKRNFCG' A
#
# COMPACT_ATOMS: atom_id res chain seq x y z
N MET A 1 -14.25 7.68 -15.62
CA MET A 1 -14.13 6.22 -15.78
C MET A 1 -13.92 5.62 -14.40
N PRO A 2 -14.73 4.64 -13.96
CA PRO A 2 -14.45 3.94 -12.70
C PRO A 2 -13.09 3.27 -12.84
N ILE A 3 -12.19 3.54 -11.91
CA ILE A 3 -10.88 2.89 -11.85
C ILE A 3 -11.14 1.44 -11.50
N SER A 4 -11.22 0.58 -12.52
CA SER A 4 -11.29 -0.86 -12.35
C SER A 4 -9.95 -1.36 -11.84
N LEU A 5 -9.75 -1.33 -10.52
CA LEU A 5 -8.61 -1.96 -9.86
C LEU A 5 -8.65 -3.45 -10.17
N ARG A 6 -7.71 -3.94 -10.99
CA ARG A 6 -7.57 -5.37 -11.23
C ARG A 6 -7.07 -6.03 -9.94
N LEU A 7 -7.57 -7.21 -9.59
CA LEU A 7 -7.15 -7.98 -8.40
C LEU A 7 -5.62 -8.08 -8.27
N TRP A 8 -4.91 -8.22 -9.39
CA TRP A 8 -3.45 -8.22 -9.44
C TRP A 8 -2.82 -6.92 -8.93
N GLN A 9 -3.40 -5.74 -9.23
CA GLN A 9 -2.89 -4.45 -8.72
C GLN A 9 -3.04 -4.35 -7.20
N ILE A 10 -4.12 -4.89 -6.65
CA ILE A 10 -4.32 -4.94 -5.19
C ILE A 10 -3.25 -5.81 -4.53
N PHE A 11 -2.93 -6.97 -5.13
CA PHE A 11 -1.83 -7.83 -4.67
C PHE A 11 -0.48 -7.11 -4.71
N PHE A 12 -0.18 -6.39 -5.80
CA PHE A 12 1.05 -5.61 -5.92
C PHE A 12 1.19 -4.48 -4.91
N ILE A 13 0.09 -3.99 -4.32
CA ILE A 13 0.12 -2.95 -3.28
C ILE A 13 0.30 -3.57 -1.88
N ILE A 14 -0.47 -4.61 -1.59
CA ILE A 14 -0.50 -5.23 -0.26
C ILE A 14 0.82 -5.96 0.04
N LEU A 15 1.43 -6.60 -0.95
CA LEU A 15 2.65 -7.39 -0.77
C LEU A 15 3.85 -6.57 -0.28
N PRO A 16 4.27 -5.47 -0.95
CA PRO A 16 5.37 -4.63 -0.46
C PRO A 16 5.02 -3.90 0.84
N ALA A 17 3.77 -3.49 1.04
CA ALA A 17 3.32 -2.89 2.30
C ALA A 17 3.46 -3.87 3.48
N GLY A 18 3.07 -5.13 3.28
CA GLY A 18 3.26 -6.19 4.28
C GLY A 18 4.73 -6.46 4.61
N ILE A 19 5.60 -6.50 3.60
CA ILE A 19 7.05 -6.73 3.78
C ILE A 19 7.71 -5.60 4.58
N LEU A 20 7.46 -4.35 4.20
CA LEU A 20 8.00 -3.16 4.89
C LEU A 20 7.57 -3.12 6.36
N THR A 21 6.30 -3.39 6.61
CA THR A 21 5.75 -3.34 7.96
C THR A 21 6.24 -4.50 8.81
N GLY A 22 6.31 -5.71 8.25
CA GLY A 22 6.89 -6.87 8.95
C GLY A 22 8.36 -6.69 9.29
N TYR A 23 9.14 -6.07 8.40
CA TYR A 23 10.54 -5.73 8.66
C TYR A 23 10.70 -4.70 9.78
N LEU A 24 9.90 -3.64 9.77
CA LEU A 24 9.91 -2.60 10.81
C LEU A 24 9.55 -3.17 12.19
N VAL A 25 8.55 -4.04 12.25
CA VAL A 25 8.12 -4.68 13.51
C VAL A 25 9.21 -5.55 14.11
N ARG A 26 9.89 -6.34 13.29
CA ARG A 26 10.99 -7.20 13.74
C ARG A 26 12.18 -6.39 14.26
N ARG A 27 12.35 -5.14 13.80
CA ARG A 27 13.44 -4.25 14.23
C ARG A 27 13.11 -3.42 15.47
N LEU A 28 11.84 -3.10 15.68
CA LEU A 28 11.40 -2.12 16.69
C LEU A 28 10.56 -2.75 17.81
N GLU A 29 10.35 -4.07 17.80
CA GLU A 29 9.49 -4.80 18.75
C GLU A 29 8.09 -4.15 18.90
N LEU A 30 7.58 -3.57 17.81
CA LEU A 30 6.28 -2.92 17.80
C LEU A 30 5.20 -3.95 18.11
N SER A 31 4.26 -3.58 18.98
CA SER A 31 3.08 -4.41 19.21
C SER A 31 2.32 -4.62 17.91
N THR A 32 1.64 -5.77 17.81
CA THR A 32 0.82 -6.15 16.65
C THR A 32 -0.23 -5.10 16.28
N PHE A 33 -0.66 -4.27 17.23
CA PHE A 33 -1.55 -3.13 16.99
C PHE A 33 -0.89 -2.01 16.18
N TYR A 34 0.34 -1.61 16.53
CA TYR A 34 1.06 -0.60 15.77
C TYR A 34 1.50 -1.12 14.39
N GLN A 35 1.76 -2.42 14.29
CA GLN A 35 2.00 -3.07 13.01
C GLN A 35 0.82 -2.87 12.06
N THR A 36 -0.37 -3.31 12.43
CA THR A 36 -1.57 -3.21 11.57
C THR A 36 -1.91 -1.77 11.22
N LEU A 37 -1.77 -0.84 12.17
CA LEU A 37 -1.97 0.58 11.93
C LEU A 37 -1.00 1.11 10.84
N LEU A 38 0.28 0.74 10.93
CA LEU A 38 1.30 1.19 10.01
C LEU A 38 1.16 0.56 8.62
N THR A 39 0.81 -0.74 8.53
CA THR A 39 0.48 -1.38 7.24
C THR A 39 -0.70 -0.69 6.57
N ALA A 40 -1.75 -0.36 7.32
CA ALA A 40 -2.94 0.29 6.79
C ALA A 40 -2.61 1.69 6.23
N ILE A 41 -1.85 2.49 6.99
CA ILE A 41 -1.42 3.83 6.54
C ILE A 41 -0.58 3.73 5.26
N VAL A 42 0.41 2.84 5.23
CA VAL A 42 1.29 2.65 4.06
C VAL A 42 0.49 2.18 2.84
N SER A 43 -0.47 1.27 3.03
CA SER A 43 -1.32 0.75 1.94
C SER A 43 -2.22 1.84 1.35
N ILE A 44 -2.83 2.68 2.19
CA ILE A 44 -3.66 3.81 1.75
C ILE A 44 -2.81 4.82 0.96
N LEU A 45 -1.61 5.13 1.46
CA LEU A 45 -0.71 6.08 0.82
C LEU A 45 -0.22 5.58 -0.55
N LEU A 46 0.09 4.29 -0.66
CA LEU A 46 0.42 3.62 -1.92
C LEU A 46 -0.75 3.65 -2.92
N MET A 47 -1.97 3.35 -2.47
CA MET A 47 -3.16 3.46 -3.31
C MET A 47 -3.35 4.89 -3.83
N PHE A 48 -3.16 5.90 -2.97
CA PHE A 48 -3.30 7.30 -3.36
C PHE A 48 -2.27 7.72 -4.41
N MET A 49 -1.00 7.36 -4.20
CA MET A 49 0.10 7.59 -5.15
C MET A 49 -0.15 6.91 -6.50
N LEU A 50 -0.55 5.64 -6.49
CA LEU A 50 -0.86 4.90 -7.71
C LEU A 50 -2.05 5.49 -8.46
N SER A 51 -3.09 5.92 -7.75
CA SER A 51 -4.23 6.60 -8.35
C SER A 51 -3.82 7.91 -9.03
N PHE A 52 -2.91 8.67 -8.40
CA PHE A 52 -2.34 9.90 -8.96
C PHE A 52 -1.47 9.63 -10.21
N ILE A 53 -0.61 8.62 -10.18
CA ILE A 53 0.24 8.23 -11.32
C ILE A 53 -0.63 7.73 -12.49
N ASN A 54 -1.62 6.88 -12.19
CA ASN A 54 -2.52 6.34 -13.21
C ASN A 54 -3.34 7.45 -13.88
N LYS A 55 -3.77 8.47 -13.11
CA LYS A 55 -4.46 9.64 -13.66
C LYS A 55 -3.56 10.50 -14.55
N ARG A 56 -2.26 10.62 -14.25
CA ARG A 56 -1.29 11.35 -15.12
C ARG A 56 -0.98 10.60 -16.42
N ASN A 57 -0.92 9.27 -16.39
CA ASN A 57 -0.71 8.45 -17.60
C ASN A 57 -1.94 8.38 -18.53
N PHE A 58 -3.15 8.64 -18.04
CA PHE A 58 -4.37 8.60 -18.85
C PHE A 58 -4.71 9.94 -19.55
N CYS A 59 -4.05 11.03 -19.15
CA CYS A 59 -4.21 12.38 -19.72
C CYS A 59 -2.96 12.88 -20.47
N GLY A 60 -1.98 12.00 -20.70
CA GLY A 60 -0.79 12.26 -21.52
C GLY A 60 -0.96 11.74 -22.93
#